data_AF-A0A7C6DVB4-F1
#
_entry.id   AF-A0A7C6DVB4-F1
#
_cell.length_a   1.000
_cell.length_b   1.000
_cell.length_c   1.000
_cell.angle_alpha   90.00
_cell.angle_beta   90.00
_cell.angle_gamma   90.00
#
_symmetry.space_group_name_H-M   'P 1'
#
loop_
_entity.id
_entity.type
_entity.pdbx_description
1 polymer ?
#
loop_
_entity_poly.entity_id
_entity_poly.type
_entity_poly.pdbx_seq_one_letter_code
_entity_poly.pdbx_strand_id
1 'polypeptide(L)' 'PLKNDVIPTITDIIPGALLYEREIHDLFGVKFEGHPNLEPLILPDDWPADNYPLRKNRTQKGNRK' A
#
# COMPACT_ATOMS: atom_id res chain seq x y z
N PRO A 1 0.52 -5.14 -17.48
CA PRO A 1 1.02 -3.78 -17.15
C PRO A 1 0.54 -3.36 -15.76
N LEU A 2 1.43 -3.38 -14.74
CA LEU A 2 1.07 -2.94 -13.38
C LEU A 2 1.06 -1.41 -13.39
N LYS A 3 -0.04 -0.88 -13.90
CA LYS A 3 -0.30 0.53 -14.14
C LYS A 3 -0.13 1.25 -12.80
N ASN A 4 0.71 2.27 -12.79
CA ASN A 4 0.86 3.20 -11.67
C ASN A 4 -0.41 4.05 -11.57
N ASP A 5 -1.54 3.38 -11.28
CA ASP A 5 -2.84 4.01 -11.17
C ASP A 5 -2.93 4.62 -9.78
N VAL A 6 -2.84 5.95 -9.76
CA VAL A 6 -3.21 6.76 -8.60
C VAL A 6 -4.74 6.72 -8.52
N ILE A 7 -5.27 6.38 -7.34
CA ILE A 7 -6.71 6.20 -7.11
C ILE A 7 -7.19 7.39 -6.28
N PRO A 8 -8.36 7.99 -6.55
CA PRO A 8 -8.91 9.01 -5.67
C PRO A 8 -9.25 8.43 -4.30
N THR A 9 -8.95 9.17 -3.23
CA THR A 9 -9.37 8.82 -1.88
C THR A 9 -10.91 8.80 -1.78
N ILE A 10 -11.44 7.92 -0.94
CA ILE A 10 -12.85 7.91 -0.56
C ILE A 10 -13.06 8.44 0.86
N THR A 11 -12.00 8.97 1.49
CA THR A 11 -12.07 9.57 2.84
C THR A 11 -13.07 10.72 2.93
N ASP A 12 -13.30 11.44 1.83
CA ASP A 12 -14.32 12.49 1.71
C ASP A 12 -15.76 11.96 1.89
N ILE A 13 -16.00 10.70 1.53
CA ILE A 13 -17.32 10.04 1.63
C ILE A 13 -17.40 9.20 2.91
N ILE A 14 -16.33 8.45 3.20
CA ILE A 14 -16.23 7.51 4.32
C ILE A 14 -14.97 7.85 5.12
N PRO A 15 -15.10 8.61 6.22
CA PRO A 15 -13.95 8.98 7.05
C PRO A 15 -13.18 7.76 7.60
N GLY A 16 -13.85 6.63 7.77
CA GLY A 16 -13.24 5.37 8.19
C GLY A 16 -12.25 4.77 7.18
N ALA A 17 -12.29 5.20 5.90
CA ALA A 17 -11.37 4.75 4.86
C ALA A 17 -9.93 5.17 5.10
N LEU A 18 -9.68 6.16 5.97
CA LEU A 18 -8.35 6.70 6.26
C LEU A 18 -7.33 5.63 6.67
N LEU A 19 -7.73 4.68 7.53
CA LEU A 19 -6.83 3.61 7.96
C LEU A 19 -6.64 2.54 6.88
N TYR A 20 -7.70 2.22 6.14
CA TYR A 20 -7.66 1.21 5.08
C TYR A 20 -6.80 1.66 3.88
N GLU A 21 -6.91 2.93 3.49
CA GLU A 21 -6.08 3.49 2.41
C GLU A 21 -4.59 3.49 2.79
N ARG A 22 -4.26 3.81 4.05
CA ARG A 22 -2.89 3.69 4.56
C ARG A 22 -2.37 2.26 4.56
N GLU A 23 -3.18 1.31 5.03
CA GLU A 23 -2.84 -0.13 5.00
C GLU A 23 -2.60 -0.63 3.56
N ILE A 24 -3.46 -0.24 2.61
CA ILE A 24 -3.33 -0.65 1.22
C ILE A 24 -2.10 0.00 0.57
N HIS A 25 -1.83 1.27 0.86
CA HIS A 25 -0.61 1.94 0.39
C HIS A 25 0.64 1.22 0.88
N ASP A 26 0.67 0.84 2.16
CA ASP A 26 1.80 0.20 2.80
C ASP A 26 2.02 -1.25 2.30
N LEU A 27 0.95 -2.05 2.21
CA LEU A 27 1.05 -3.48 1.88
C LEU A 27 1.05 -3.80 0.39
N PHE A 28 0.46 -2.92 -0.45
CA PHE A 28 0.32 -3.13 -1.89
C PHE A 28 1.03 -2.08 -2.75
N GLY A 29 1.38 -0.92 -2.19
CA GLY A 29 2.04 0.17 -2.92
C GLY A 29 1.10 1.03 -3.74
N VAL A 30 -0.18 1.09 -3.37
CA VAL A 30 -1.20 1.87 -4.08
C VAL A 30 -1.19 3.32 -3.60
N LYS A 31 -1.08 4.27 -4.52
CA LYS A 31 -1.11 5.70 -4.20
C LYS A 31 -2.54 6.24 -4.23
N PHE A 32 -2.93 6.95 -3.19
CA PHE A 32 -4.22 7.63 -3.10
C PHE A 32 -4.06 9.15 -3.28
N GLU A 33 -4.80 9.74 -4.22
CA GLU A 33 -4.83 11.19 -4.44
C GLU A 33 -5.88 11.83 -3.53
N GLY A 34 -5.51 12.92 -2.85
CA GLY A 34 -6.40 13.66 -1.93
C GLY A 34 -6.39 13.18 -0.48
N HIS A 35 -5.68 12.09 -0.15
CA HIS A 35 -5.63 11.61 1.23
C HIS A 35 -4.77 12.55 2.12
N PRO A 36 -5.27 13.01 3.28
CA PRO A 36 -4.56 13.96 4.15
C PRO A 36 -3.26 13.45 4.81
N ASN A 37 -3.10 12.13 5.01
CA ASN A 37 -1.87 11.56 5.55
C ASN A 37 -1.67 10.13 5.03
N LEU A 38 -0.76 9.97 4.07
CA LEU A 38 -0.42 8.69 3.44
C LEU A 38 0.87 8.06 4.01
N GLU A 39 1.09 8.20 5.32
CA GLU A 39 2.22 7.60 6.01
C GLU A 39 2.04 6.08 6.22
N PRO A 40 3.15 5.31 6.20
CA PRO A 40 3.16 3.90 6.60
C PRO A 40 2.44 3.68 7.95
N LEU A 41 1.79 2.52 8.09
CA LEU A 41 1.02 2.19 9.30
C LEU A 41 1.46 0.86 9.92
N ILE A 42 1.78 -0.14 9.09
CA ILE A 42 1.98 -1.53 9.51
C ILE A 42 3.46 -1.91 9.39
N LEU A 43 4.12 -1.49 8.32
CA LEU A 43 5.51 -1.82 8.05
C LEU A 43 6.45 -0.92 8.88
N PRO A 44 7.54 -1.48 9.44
CA PRO A 44 8.57 -0.70 10.12
C PRO A 44 9.23 0.31 9.17
N ASP A 45 9.76 1.41 9.71
CA ASP A 45 10.45 2.46 8.94
C ASP A 45 11.65 1.93 8.12
N ASP A 46 12.28 0.85 8.60
CA ASP A 46 13.41 0.18 7.94
C ASP A 46 12.99 -0.78 6.80
N TRP A 47 11.70 -0.89 6.48
CA TRP A 47 11.21 -1.80 5.46
C TRP A 47 11.50 -1.28 4.05
N PRO A 48 11.98 -2.12 3.11
CA PRO A 48 12.29 -1.65 1.78
C PRO A 48 11.02 -1.14 1.06
N ALA A 49 11.03 0.11 0.59
CA ALA A 49 9.87 0.76 -0.03
C ALA A 49 9.31 0.00 -1.26
N ASP A 50 10.14 -0.78 -1.97
CA ASP A 50 9.73 -1.61 -3.10
C ASP A 50 9.23 -3.01 -2.70
N ASN A 51 9.04 -3.25 -1.39
CA ASN A 51 8.79 -4.57 -0.82
C ASN A 51 7.36 -4.76 -0.30
N TYR A 52 6.40 -4.85 -1.21
CA TYR A 52 5.00 -5.11 -0.86
C TYR A 52 4.74 -6.61 -0.58
N PRO A 53 4.43 -7.01 0.68
CA PRO A 53 4.30 -8.42 1.06
C PRO A 53 3.05 -9.09 0.46
N LEU A 54 1.94 -8.35 0.29
CA LEU A 54 0.68 -8.90 -0.22
C LEU A 54 0.57 -8.86 -1.76
N ARG A 55 1.60 -8.40 -2.46
CA ARG A 55 1.58 -8.28 -3.93
C ARG A 55 1.84 -9.65 -4.58
N LYS A 56 0.80 -10.20 -5.24
CA LYS A 56 0.78 -11.55 -5.85
C LYS A 56 1.89 -11.83 -6.88
N ASN A 57 2.40 -10.81 -7.57
CA ASN A 57 3.41 -10.96 -8.63
C ASN A 57 4.83 -10.68 -8.14
N ARG A 58 5.22 -11.30 -7.03
CA ARG A 58 6.64 -11.37 -6.67
C ARG A 58 7.01 -12.83 -6.75
N THR A 59 8.04 -13.12 -7.53
CA THR A 59 8.80 -14.35 -7.40
C THR A 59 9.26 -14.40 -5.95
N GLN A 60 8.45 -15.00 -5.07
CA GLN A 60 8.93 -15.40 -3.77
C GLN A 60 10.09 -16.32 -4.10
N LYS A 61 11.33 -15.86 -3.89
CA LYS A 61 12.46 -16.75 -3.66
C LYS A 61 12.16 -17.42 -2.32
N GLY A 62 11.15 -18.31 -2.32
CA GLY A 62 10.87 -19.19 -1.22
C GLY A 62 12.14 -20.00 -1.04
N ASN A 63 12.79 -19.80 0.09
CA ASN A 63 13.77 -20.74 0.60
C ASN A 63 13.07 -22.09 0.70
N ARG A 64 13.14 -22.89 -0.37
CA ARG A 64 12.98 -24.34 -0.29
C ARG A 64 14.25 -24.83 0.41
N LYS A 65 14.16 -24.95 1.73
CA LYS A 65 14.94 -25.96 2.45
C LYS A 65 14.04 -27.19 2.61
#